data_AF-A0A972DKC2-F1
#
_entry.id   AF-A0A972DKC2-F1
#
_cell.length_a   1.000
_cell.length_b   1.000
_cell.length_c   1.000
_cell.angle_alpha   90.00
_cell.angle_beta   90.00
_cell.angle_gamma   90.00
#
_symmetry.space_group_name_H-M   'P 1'
#
loop_
_entity.id
_entity.type
_entity.pdbx_description
1 polymer ?
#
loop_
_entity_poly.entity_id
_entity_poly.type
_entity_poly.pdbx_seq_one_letter_code
_entity_poly.pdbx_strand_id
1 'polypeptide(L)'
;MRPTEFERRYHAIRVSYTDRQGLANSRVVNVHIYRQTSATATFPEKDAILSALDQELRQAGGLALIDVERSHRVMIARAFYGKGSPDDCATALRHAVRYERTEPDRLQHYCDNVAQIGLDCSGFVNNFFRAAGTIPHDRDISEYGRGAARDALDQMQPNDALVFTDAQGNVLAHPRAHIAVLENTPDAQGQAVVVESASSLGGLTHSTYTFTRVGRNVFQVRRPSGSSHVRVVLVR
;
A
#
# COMPACT_ATOMS: atom_id res chain seq x y z
N MET A 1 15.59 0.79 -5.66
CA MET A 1 14.20 0.93 -6.14
C MET A 1 13.68 2.29 -5.69
N ARG A 2 13.08 3.07 -6.59
CA ARG A 2 12.50 4.39 -6.24
C ARG A 2 11.03 4.28 -5.81
N PRO A 3 10.52 5.10 -4.88
CA PRO A 3 9.12 5.06 -4.47
C PRO A 3 8.11 5.17 -5.62
N THR A 4 8.31 6.08 -6.57
CA THR A 4 7.44 6.23 -7.76
C THR A 4 7.51 5.03 -8.71
N GLU A 5 8.64 4.32 -8.74
CA GLU A 5 8.77 3.07 -9.48
C GLU A 5 7.94 1.96 -8.84
N PHE A 6 7.93 1.90 -7.52
CA PHE A 6 7.14 0.94 -6.77
C PHE A 6 5.63 1.25 -6.83
N GLU A 7 5.25 2.52 -6.73
CA GLU A 7 3.89 3.02 -6.95
C GLU A 7 3.32 2.55 -8.31
N ARG A 8 4.09 2.67 -9.40
CA ARG A 8 3.67 2.19 -10.72
C ARG A 8 3.32 0.71 -10.76
N ARG A 9 3.86 -0.12 -9.86
CA ARG A 9 3.48 -1.54 -9.78
C ARG A 9 2.05 -1.72 -9.31
N TYR A 10 1.51 -0.82 -8.49
CA TYR A 10 0.10 -0.81 -8.09
C TYR A 10 -0.80 -0.25 -9.20
N HIS A 11 -0.32 0.74 -9.95
CA HIS A 11 -1.08 1.32 -11.07
C HIS A 11 -1.14 0.44 -12.33
N ALA A 12 -0.35 -0.62 -12.39
CA ALA A 12 -0.25 -1.52 -13.54
C ALA A 12 -0.16 -2.99 -13.13
N ILE A 13 -1.02 -3.44 -12.21
CA ILE A 13 -1.04 -4.84 -11.78
C ILE A 13 -1.53 -5.72 -12.92
N ARG A 14 -0.70 -6.68 -13.33
CA ARG A 14 -1.09 -7.69 -14.31
C ARG A 14 -1.81 -8.84 -13.61
N VAL A 15 -3.10 -8.99 -13.88
CA VAL A 15 -3.94 -10.08 -13.41
C VAL A 15 -4.03 -11.13 -14.50
N SER A 16 -3.37 -12.28 -14.30
CA SER A 16 -3.45 -13.42 -15.22
C SER A 16 -4.62 -14.32 -14.89
N TYR A 17 -5.31 -14.82 -15.91
CA TYR A 17 -6.45 -15.75 -15.78
C TYR A 17 -6.51 -16.70 -16.99
N THR A 18 -7.30 -17.76 -16.86
CA THR A 18 -7.61 -18.68 -17.97
C THR A 18 -9.04 -18.41 -18.41
N ASP A 19 -9.27 -18.23 -19.71
CA ASP A 19 -10.63 -18.01 -20.22
C ASP A 19 -11.42 -19.32 -20.36
N ARG A 20 -12.69 -19.22 -20.79
CA ARG A 20 -13.58 -20.39 -20.96
C ARG A 20 -13.10 -21.38 -22.03
N GLN A 21 -12.15 -20.99 -22.88
CA GLN A 21 -11.54 -21.85 -23.89
C GLN A 21 -10.26 -22.53 -23.39
N GLY A 22 -9.85 -22.27 -22.14
CA GLY A 22 -8.62 -22.79 -21.56
C GLY A 22 -7.37 -21.99 -21.94
N LEU A 23 -7.52 -20.80 -22.53
CA LEU A 23 -6.39 -19.99 -22.98
C LEU A 23 -5.93 -19.02 -21.89
N ALA A 24 -4.61 -18.92 -21.73
CA ALA A 24 -3.98 -18.00 -20.80
C ALA A 24 -4.11 -16.56 -21.29
N ASN A 25 -4.67 -15.70 -20.45
CA ASN A 25 -4.93 -14.29 -20.74
C ASN A 25 -4.49 -13.41 -19.56
N SER A 26 -4.49 -12.09 -19.78
CA SER A 26 -4.28 -11.13 -18.69
C SER A 26 -5.03 -9.81 -18.90
N ARG A 27 -5.25 -9.10 -17.79
CA ARG A 27 -5.74 -7.71 -17.76
C ARG A 27 -4.85 -6.89 -16.84
N VAL A 28 -4.71 -5.61 -17.15
CA VAL A 28 -4.03 -4.64 -16.29
C VAL A 28 -5.09 -3.95 -15.44
N VAL A 29 -4.87 -3.93 -14.13
CA VAL A 29 -5.75 -3.27 -13.15
C VAL A 29 -4.93 -2.28 -12.34
N ASN A 30 -5.52 -1.12 -12.09
CA ASN A 30 -4.97 -0.09 -11.23
C ASN A 30 -5.56 -0.24 -9.82
N VAL A 31 -4.71 -0.50 -8.81
CA VAL A 31 -5.08 -0.47 -7.40
C VAL A 31 -4.58 0.84 -6.81
N HIS A 32 -5.46 1.84 -6.72
CA HIS A 32 -5.06 3.18 -6.27
C HIS A 32 -5.88 3.71 -5.10
N ILE A 33 -7.10 3.22 -4.86
CA ILE A 33 -7.97 3.85 -3.86
C ILE A 33 -7.38 3.74 -2.44
N TYR A 34 -7.60 4.78 -1.63
CA TYR A 34 -7.23 4.73 -0.22
C TYR A 34 -8.17 3.80 0.55
N ARG A 35 -7.61 2.85 1.32
CA ARG A 35 -8.40 1.86 2.05
C ARG A 35 -7.86 1.59 3.45
N GLN A 36 -8.21 2.45 4.40
CA GLN A 36 -7.99 2.20 5.83
C GLN A 36 -9.18 1.45 6.42
N THR A 37 -8.92 0.37 7.14
CA THR A 37 -9.94 -0.54 7.65
C THR A 37 -9.79 -0.75 9.14
N SER A 38 -10.90 -1.03 9.85
CA SER A 38 -10.85 -1.45 11.25
C SER A 38 -10.67 -2.97 11.35
N ALA A 39 -10.22 -3.45 12.50
CA ALA A 39 -10.15 -4.89 12.78
C ALA A 39 -11.51 -5.61 12.69
N THR A 40 -12.61 -4.86 12.82
CA THR A 40 -14.00 -5.36 12.76
C THR A 40 -14.65 -5.24 11.38
N ALA A 41 -13.92 -4.73 10.37
CA ALA A 41 -14.46 -4.56 9.03
C ALA A 41 -14.79 -5.92 8.39
N THR A 42 -15.98 -6.02 7.81
CA THR A 42 -16.44 -7.18 7.05
C THR A 42 -16.30 -6.91 5.55
N PHE A 43 -15.95 -7.96 4.79
CA PHE A 43 -15.71 -7.84 3.36
C PHE A 43 -16.40 -9.01 2.66
N PRO A 44 -17.68 -8.86 2.26
CA PRO A 44 -18.44 -9.96 1.66
C PRO A 44 -17.73 -10.60 0.47
N GLU A 45 -17.09 -9.80 -0.39
CA GLU A 45 -16.32 -10.31 -1.52
C GLU A 45 -15.07 -11.10 -1.11
N LYS A 46 -14.34 -10.63 -0.10
CA LYS A 46 -13.21 -11.39 0.48
C LYS A 46 -13.70 -12.73 1.00
N ASP A 47 -14.79 -12.72 1.77
CA ASP A 47 -15.32 -13.92 2.42
C ASP A 47 -15.86 -14.92 1.37
N ALA A 48 -16.50 -14.43 0.29
CA ALA A 48 -16.94 -15.27 -0.82
C ALA A 48 -15.75 -15.91 -1.56
N ILE A 49 -14.70 -15.15 -1.87
CA ILE A 49 -13.49 -15.67 -2.53
C ILE A 49 -12.81 -16.71 -1.64
N LEU A 50 -12.64 -16.42 -0.35
CA LEU A 50 -12.02 -17.34 0.60
C LEU A 50 -12.85 -18.61 0.80
N SER A 51 -14.17 -18.50 0.81
CA SER A 51 -15.08 -19.66 0.91
C SER A 51 -14.98 -20.58 -0.31
N ALA A 52 -14.93 -19.99 -1.52
CA ALA A 52 -14.76 -20.75 -2.75
C ALA A 52 -13.39 -21.45 -2.80
N LEU A 53 -12.33 -20.75 -2.40
CA LEU A 53 -10.99 -21.33 -2.27
C LEU A 53 -10.96 -22.47 -1.26
N ASP A 54 -11.59 -22.29 -0.09
CA ASP A 54 -11.66 -23.33 0.94
C ASP A 54 -12.46 -24.56 0.47
N GLN A 55 -13.50 -24.38 -0.36
CA GLN A 55 -14.25 -25.47 -0.97
C GLN A 55 -13.42 -26.25 -1.99
N GLU A 56 -12.72 -25.55 -2.88
CA GLU A 56 -11.81 -26.17 -3.87
C GLU A 56 -10.71 -26.98 -3.18
N LEU A 57 -10.11 -26.41 -2.14
CA LEU A 57 -9.08 -27.06 -1.32
C LEU A 57 -9.54 -28.39 -0.69
N ARG A 58 -10.79 -28.44 -0.21
CA ARG A 58 -11.36 -29.68 0.35
C ARG A 58 -11.55 -30.76 -0.71
N GLN A 59 -11.80 -30.38 -1.95
CA GLN A 59 -12.00 -31.31 -3.06
C GLN A 59 -10.68 -31.83 -3.65
N ALA A 60 -9.61 -31.03 -3.61
CA ALA A 60 -8.35 -31.33 -4.29
C ALA A 60 -7.47 -32.42 -3.62
N GLY A 61 -7.67 -32.72 -2.34
CA GLY A 61 -7.12 -33.93 -1.67
C GLY A 61 -5.58 -34.12 -1.62
N GLY A 62 -4.77 -33.19 -2.12
CA GLY A 62 -3.30 -33.34 -2.25
C GLY A 62 -2.48 -32.32 -1.46
N LEU A 63 -1.43 -32.78 -0.76
CA LEU A 63 -0.61 -31.99 0.18
C LEU A 63 0.11 -30.77 -0.45
N ALA A 64 0.59 -30.85 -1.69
CA ALA A 64 1.35 -29.77 -2.33
C ALA A 64 0.49 -28.59 -2.81
N LEU A 65 -0.77 -28.84 -3.17
CA LEU A 65 -1.75 -27.78 -3.52
C LEU A 65 -2.11 -26.95 -2.28
N ILE A 66 -2.10 -27.56 -1.09
CA ILE A 66 -2.53 -26.94 0.16
C ILE A 66 -1.59 -25.78 0.57
N ASP A 67 -0.27 -25.89 0.39
CA ASP A 67 0.66 -24.86 0.87
C ASP A 67 0.69 -23.61 -0.01
N VAL A 68 0.71 -23.78 -1.35
CA VAL A 68 0.62 -22.67 -2.30
C VAL A 68 -0.71 -21.92 -2.11
N GLU A 69 -1.79 -22.64 -1.87
CA GLU A 69 -3.12 -22.03 -1.71
C GLU A 69 -3.40 -21.49 -0.30
N ARG A 70 -2.74 -22.00 0.76
CA ARG A 70 -2.72 -21.34 2.08
C ARG A 70 -2.06 -19.97 2.03
N SER A 71 -1.00 -19.81 1.24
CA SER A 71 -0.38 -18.50 1.04
C SER A 71 -1.35 -17.53 0.35
N HIS A 72 -2.13 -18.00 -0.64
CA HIS A 72 -3.17 -17.19 -1.28
C HIS A 72 -4.22 -16.66 -0.30
N ARG A 73 -4.64 -17.42 0.73
CA ARG A 73 -5.60 -16.92 1.74
C ARG A 73 -5.08 -15.66 2.43
N VAL A 74 -3.81 -15.66 2.82
CA VAL A 74 -3.15 -14.52 3.47
C VAL A 74 -3.03 -13.34 2.50
N MET A 75 -2.64 -13.61 1.25
CA MET A 75 -2.53 -12.62 0.20
C MET A 75 -3.87 -11.93 -0.09
N ILE A 76 -4.94 -12.73 -0.27
CA ILE A 76 -6.32 -12.24 -0.46
C ILE A 76 -6.70 -11.35 0.71
N ALA A 77 -6.53 -11.82 1.95
CA ALA A 77 -6.87 -11.03 3.13
C ALA A 77 -6.13 -9.69 3.15
N ARG A 78 -4.80 -9.69 2.98
CA ARG A 78 -3.97 -8.46 2.97
C ARG A 78 -4.46 -7.45 1.95
N ALA A 79 -4.82 -7.88 0.74
CA ALA A 79 -5.36 -6.99 -0.31
C ALA A 79 -6.64 -6.27 0.14
N PHE A 80 -7.58 -6.97 0.77
CA PHE A 80 -8.84 -6.38 1.25
C PHE A 80 -8.66 -5.46 2.48
N TYR A 81 -7.68 -5.74 3.34
CA TYR A 81 -7.38 -4.93 4.52
C TYR A 81 -6.55 -3.67 4.21
N GLY A 82 -6.19 -3.41 2.95
CA GLY A 82 -5.37 -2.26 2.58
C GLY A 82 -3.88 -2.44 2.87
N LYS A 83 -3.42 -3.69 3.05
CA LYS A 83 -2.04 -4.07 3.39
C LYS A 83 -1.36 -4.90 2.28
N GLY A 84 -2.06 -5.14 1.17
CA GLY A 84 -1.61 -6.01 0.10
C GLY A 84 -0.41 -5.47 -0.65
N SER A 85 0.56 -6.33 -0.94
CA SER A 85 1.57 -6.11 -1.99
C SER A 85 0.91 -6.11 -3.39
N PRO A 86 1.60 -5.67 -4.45
CA PRO A 86 1.08 -5.82 -5.82
C PRO A 86 0.70 -7.26 -6.16
N ASP A 87 1.47 -8.24 -5.66
CA ASP A 87 1.22 -9.67 -5.91
C ASP A 87 0.01 -10.17 -5.09
N ASP A 88 -0.19 -9.63 -3.89
CA ASP A 88 -1.36 -9.92 -3.05
C ASP A 88 -2.64 -9.47 -3.77
N CYS A 89 -2.63 -8.25 -4.30
CA CYS A 89 -3.72 -7.67 -5.07
C CYS A 89 -3.96 -8.46 -6.37
N ALA A 90 -2.90 -8.81 -7.12
CA ALA A 90 -3.01 -9.64 -8.32
C ALA A 90 -3.65 -11.00 -8.02
N THR A 91 -3.27 -11.61 -6.91
CA THR A 91 -3.80 -12.90 -6.45
C THR A 91 -5.27 -12.79 -6.08
N ALA A 92 -5.66 -11.76 -5.33
CA ALA A 92 -7.06 -11.53 -4.98
C ALA A 92 -7.94 -11.35 -6.23
N LEU A 93 -7.51 -10.50 -7.16
CA LEU A 93 -8.24 -10.24 -8.40
C LEU A 93 -8.30 -11.46 -9.33
N ARG A 94 -7.22 -12.25 -9.40
CA ARG A 94 -7.20 -13.51 -10.15
C ARG A 94 -8.24 -14.49 -9.61
N HIS A 95 -8.34 -14.64 -8.29
CA HIS A 95 -9.34 -15.51 -7.66
C HIS A 95 -10.77 -14.96 -7.82
N ALA A 96 -10.95 -13.64 -7.88
CA ALA A 96 -12.24 -13.04 -8.20
C ALA A 96 -12.73 -13.45 -9.60
N VAL A 97 -11.83 -13.52 -10.60
CA VAL A 97 -12.17 -14.05 -11.94
C VAL A 97 -12.40 -15.56 -11.89
N ARG A 98 -11.49 -16.32 -11.25
CA ARG A 98 -11.57 -17.79 -11.16
C ARG A 98 -12.88 -18.28 -10.59
N TYR A 99 -13.40 -17.60 -9.56
CA TYR A 99 -14.64 -17.96 -8.88
C TYR A 99 -15.84 -17.12 -9.34
N GLU A 100 -15.75 -16.55 -10.55
CA GLU A 100 -16.85 -15.86 -11.22
C GLU A 100 -17.49 -14.73 -10.39
N ARG A 101 -16.70 -14.11 -9.50
CA ARG A 101 -17.11 -12.89 -8.76
C ARG A 101 -17.17 -11.69 -9.68
N THR A 102 -16.37 -11.72 -10.74
CA THR A 102 -16.35 -10.71 -11.80
C THR A 102 -15.89 -11.32 -13.11
N GLU A 103 -16.30 -10.69 -14.20
CA GLU A 103 -15.80 -11.01 -15.54
C GLU A 103 -14.49 -10.26 -15.81
N PRO A 104 -13.56 -10.79 -16.63
CA PRO A 104 -12.26 -10.18 -16.86
C PRO A 104 -12.31 -8.72 -17.37
N ASP A 105 -13.30 -8.38 -18.19
CA ASP A 105 -13.51 -7.04 -18.73
C ASP A 105 -14.02 -6.04 -17.67
N ARG A 106 -14.57 -6.53 -16.56
CA ARG A 106 -15.09 -5.73 -15.44
C ARG A 106 -14.12 -5.64 -14.25
N LEU A 107 -12.91 -6.19 -14.37
CA LEU A 107 -11.94 -6.26 -13.27
C LEU A 107 -11.63 -4.90 -12.62
N GLN A 108 -11.46 -3.84 -13.39
CA GLN A 108 -11.20 -2.51 -12.83
C GLN A 108 -12.38 -2.02 -11.99
N HIS A 109 -13.59 -2.10 -12.54
CA HIS A 109 -14.81 -1.74 -11.82
C HIS A 109 -15.04 -2.60 -10.58
N TYR A 110 -14.74 -3.89 -10.65
CA TYR A 110 -14.79 -4.77 -9.49
C TYR A 110 -13.81 -4.32 -8.40
N CYS A 111 -12.56 -4.03 -8.79
CA CYS A 111 -11.52 -3.54 -7.88
C CYS A 111 -11.97 -2.25 -7.17
N ASP A 112 -12.42 -1.24 -7.92
CA ASP A 112 -12.69 0.09 -7.38
C ASP A 112 -14.03 0.19 -6.64
N ASN A 113 -15.08 -0.45 -7.18
CA ASN A 113 -16.45 -0.19 -6.75
C ASN A 113 -17.08 -1.34 -5.97
N VAL A 114 -16.71 -2.59 -6.26
CA VAL A 114 -17.36 -3.78 -5.66
C VAL A 114 -16.55 -4.31 -4.49
N ALA A 115 -15.33 -4.74 -4.75
CA ALA A 115 -14.42 -5.27 -3.74
C ALA A 115 -13.73 -4.15 -2.93
N GLN A 116 -13.61 -2.96 -3.51
CA GLN A 116 -12.91 -1.81 -2.94
C GLN A 116 -11.49 -2.19 -2.47
N ILE A 117 -10.75 -2.90 -3.33
CA ILE A 117 -9.35 -3.26 -3.08
C ILE A 117 -8.53 -1.98 -3.22
N GLY A 118 -7.78 -1.66 -2.18
CA GLY A 118 -6.98 -0.45 -2.10
C GLY A 118 -5.80 -0.62 -1.18
N LEU A 119 -5.21 0.51 -0.78
CA LEU A 119 -4.01 0.53 0.05
C LEU A 119 -4.14 1.63 1.09
N ASP A 120 -3.81 1.36 2.35
CA ASP A 120 -3.63 2.43 3.33
C ASP A 120 -2.19 2.94 3.36
N CYS A 121 -1.97 4.03 4.10
CA CYS A 121 -0.68 4.70 4.17
C CYS A 121 0.44 3.77 4.64
N SER A 122 0.23 3.04 5.74
CA SER A 122 1.20 2.07 6.26
C SER A 122 1.33 0.83 5.40
N GLY A 123 0.26 0.42 4.70
CA GLY A 123 0.26 -0.67 3.74
C GLY A 123 1.20 -0.37 2.59
N PHE A 124 1.14 0.83 2.03
CA PHE A 124 2.10 1.26 1.01
C PHE A 124 3.53 1.24 1.53
N VAL A 125 3.77 1.93 2.66
CA VAL A 125 5.12 2.12 3.20
C VAL A 125 5.78 0.79 3.58
N ASN A 126 5.05 -0.10 4.26
CA ASN A 126 5.57 -1.42 4.63
C ASN A 126 5.88 -2.28 3.39
N ASN A 127 4.99 -2.30 2.40
CA ASN A 127 5.25 -3.06 1.17
C ASN A 127 6.45 -2.50 0.40
N PHE A 128 6.60 -1.17 0.33
CA PHE A 128 7.76 -0.52 -0.29
C PHE A 128 9.06 -0.94 0.38
N PHE A 129 9.17 -0.78 1.70
CA PHE A 129 10.42 -1.07 2.42
C PHE A 129 10.74 -2.56 2.47
N ARG A 130 9.73 -3.44 2.49
CA ARG A 130 9.94 -4.88 2.33
C ARG A 130 10.49 -5.23 0.95
N ALA A 131 9.90 -4.67 -0.10
CA ALA A 131 10.38 -4.88 -1.47
C ALA A 131 11.78 -4.28 -1.71
N ALA A 132 12.13 -3.22 -0.96
CA ALA A 132 13.49 -2.67 -0.94
C ALA A 132 14.48 -3.46 -0.05
N GLY A 133 14.01 -4.48 0.68
CA GLY A 133 14.84 -5.28 1.60
C GLY A 133 15.28 -4.54 2.87
N THR A 134 14.65 -3.41 3.19
CA THR A 134 15.01 -2.55 4.33
C THR A 134 14.35 -3.01 5.63
N ILE A 135 13.18 -3.64 5.55
CA ILE A 135 12.50 -4.21 6.73
C ILE A 135 12.09 -5.66 6.47
N PRO A 136 12.19 -6.55 7.47
CA PRO A 136 11.81 -7.96 7.31
C PRO A 136 10.33 -8.24 7.56
N HIS A 137 9.62 -7.36 8.27
CA HIS A 137 8.20 -7.49 8.61
C HIS A 137 7.53 -6.12 8.66
N ASP A 138 6.19 -6.12 8.61
CA ASP A 138 5.37 -4.92 8.68
C ASP A 138 5.58 -4.26 10.06
N ARG A 139 5.70 -2.93 10.09
CA ARG A 139 5.88 -2.12 11.31
C ARG A 139 4.70 -1.19 11.52
N ASP A 140 4.37 -0.90 12.77
CA ASP A 140 3.45 0.18 13.11
C ASP A 140 4.08 1.56 12.81
N ILE A 141 3.25 2.56 12.49
CA ILE A 141 3.72 3.93 12.18
C ILE A 141 4.56 4.51 13.33
N SER A 142 4.20 4.20 14.58
CA SER A 142 4.94 4.64 15.77
C SER A 142 6.36 4.08 15.83
N GLU A 143 6.60 2.89 15.27
CA GLU A 143 7.93 2.29 15.20
C GLU A 143 8.86 3.08 14.28
N TYR A 144 8.35 3.51 13.11
CA TYR A 144 9.09 4.41 12.22
C TYR A 144 9.44 5.72 12.92
N GLY A 145 8.51 6.28 13.71
CA GLY A 145 8.76 7.50 14.48
C GLY A 145 9.85 7.39 15.55
N ARG A 146 10.25 6.17 15.94
CA ARG A 146 11.40 5.93 16.83
C ARG A 146 12.74 5.84 16.09
N GLY A 147 12.72 5.85 14.76
CA GLY A 147 13.91 5.82 13.91
C GLY A 147 14.75 7.09 14.00
N ALA A 148 15.96 7.02 13.43
CA ALA A 148 16.88 8.15 13.36
C ALA A 148 16.29 9.25 12.47
N ALA A 149 15.93 10.38 13.08
CA ALA A 149 15.33 11.50 12.37
C ALA A 149 16.39 12.44 11.78
N ARG A 150 16.09 13.01 10.62
CA ARG A 150 16.87 14.07 9.97
C ARG A 150 16.65 15.40 10.70
N ASP A 151 17.71 16.20 10.79
CA ASP A 151 17.67 17.51 11.44
C ASP A 151 17.64 18.65 10.42
N ALA A 152 18.08 18.41 9.18
CA ALA A 152 18.15 19.42 8.12
C ALA A 152 17.76 18.86 6.75
N LEU A 153 17.43 19.74 5.79
CA LEU A 153 16.97 19.37 4.45
C LEU A 153 18.03 18.60 3.65
N ASP A 154 19.29 19.01 3.76
CA ASP A 154 20.45 18.39 3.11
C ASP A 154 20.78 16.98 3.64
N GLN A 155 20.26 16.63 4.81
CA GLN A 155 20.39 15.29 5.38
C GLN A 155 19.33 14.32 4.86
N MET A 156 18.25 14.81 4.23
CA MET A 156 17.17 13.97 3.71
C MET A 156 17.64 13.20 2.47
N GLN A 157 17.25 11.94 2.39
CA GLN A 157 17.65 11.05 1.31
C GLN A 157 16.42 10.38 0.68
N PRO A 158 16.48 10.01 -0.62
CA PRO A 158 15.50 9.12 -1.20
C PRO A 158 15.26 7.90 -0.29
N ASN A 159 14.00 7.47 -0.19
CA ASN A 159 13.55 6.39 0.66
C ASN A 159 13.51 6.69 2.16
N ASP A 160 13.81 7.91 2.62
CA ASP A 160 13.45 8.27 3.98
C ASP A 160 11.92 8.24 4.15
N ALA A 161 11.44 7.79 5.31
CA ALA A 161 10.03 7.82 5.64
C ALA A 161 9.64 9.20 6.22
N LEU A 162 8.48 9.70 5.83
CA LEU A 162 7.85 10.87 6.43
C LEU A 162 6.79 10.39 7.41
N VAL A 163 7.05 10.55 8.70
CA VAL A 163 6.10 10.21 9.76
C VAL A 163 5.37 11.47 10.20
N PHE A 164 4.04 11.48 10.10
CA PHE A 164 3.24 12.65 10.43
C PHE A 164 3.11 12.84 11.94
N THR A 165 3.30 14.07 12.39
CA THR A 165 3.38 14.45 13.81
C THR A 165 2.52 15.65 14.14
N ASP A 166 2.39 15.94 15.43
CA ASP A 166 2.04 17.29 15.90
C ASP A 166 3.24 18.26 15.72
N ALA A 167 3.04 19.52 16.11
CA ALA A 167 4.07 20.57 16.01
C ALA A 167 5.27 20.32 16.96
N GLN A 168 5.10 19.48 17.98
CA GLN A 168 6.11 19.10 18.95
C GLN A 168 6.91 17.87 18.50
N GLY A 169 6.52 17.23 17.40
CA GLY A 169 7.19 16.05 16.85
C GLY A 169 6.68 14.73 17.41
N ASN A 170 5.56 14.72 18.14
CA ASN A 170 4.93 13.48 18.60
C ASN A 170 4.15 12.85 17.44
N VAL A 171 4.34 11.54 17.22
CA VAL A 171 3.62 10.80 16.18
C VAL A 171 2.13 10.85 16.44
N LEU A 172 1.35 11.18 15.41
CA LEU A 172 -0.10 11.22 15.52
C LEU A 172 -0.66 9.81 15.78
N ALA A 173 -1.59 9.69 16.72
CA ALA A 173 -2.28 8.44 17.00
C ALA A 173 -3.37 8.16 15.93
N HIS A 174 -3.76 6.89 15.80
CA HIS A 174 -4.90 6.50 14.98
C HIS A 174 -6.18 7.22 15.46
N PRO A 175 -7.06 7.71 14.56
CA PRO A 175 -7.06 7.54 13.10
C PRO A 175 -6.26 8.59 12.31
N ARG A 176 -5.57 9.51 13.00
CA ARG A 176 -4.80 10.60 12.36
C ARG A 176 -3.37 10.22 12.00
N ALA A 177 -2.92 9.04 12.41
CA ALA A 177 -1.59 8.52 12.08
C ALA A 177 -1.43 8.43 10.56
N HIS A 178 -0.34 8.96 10.04
CA HIS A 178 -0.06 8.94 8.60
C HIS A 178 1.44 8.81 8.33
N ILE A 179 1.78 8.17 7.21
CA ILE A 179 3.16 7.91 6.81
C ILE A 179 3.28 7.92 5.28
N ALA A 180 4.43 8.37 4.79
CA ALA A 180 4.76 8.46 3.36
C ALA A 180 6.24 8.19 3.11
N VAL A 181 6.67 8.15 1.84
CA VAL A 181 8.06 7.93 1.45
C VAL A 181 8.57 9.06 0.56
N LEU A 182 9.79 9.53 0.83
CA LEU A 182 10.47 10.54 0.02
C LEU A 182 11.04 9.93 -1.27
N GLU A 183 10.67 10.46 -2.43
CA GLU A 183 11.20 10.01 -3.73
C GLU A 183 12.60 10.57 -3.99
N ASN A 184 12.84 11.83 -3.65
CA ASN A 184 14.10 12.53 -3.92
C ASN A 184 14.47 13.51 -2.81
N THR A 185 15.76 13.86 -2.72
CA THR A 185 16.23 14.91 -1.81
C THR A 185 15.57 16.26 -2.15
N PRO A 186 15.20 17.07 -1.14
CA PRO A 186 14.71 18.42 -1.38
C PRO A 186 15.70 19.31 -2.13
N ASP A 187 15.19 20.14 -3.03
CA ASP A 187 15.99 21.17 -3.70
C ASP A 187 16.30 22.38 -2.78
N ALA A 188 16.93 23.41 -3.34
CA ALA A 188 17.29 24.63 -2.61
C ALA A 188 16.06 25.40 -2.08
N GLN A 189 14.88 25.17 -2.63
CA GLN A 189 13.60 25.74 -2.22
C GLN A 189 12.87 24.81 -1.24
N GLY A 190 13.48 23.69 -0.85
CA GLY A 190 12.90 22.67 0.02
C GLY A 190 11.81 21.86 -0.67
N GLN A 191 11.78 21.80 -2.01
CA GLN A 191 10.79 21.01 -2.75
C GLN A 191 11.28 19.58 -2.99
N ALA A 192 10.43 18.61 -2.70
CA ALA A 192 10.68 17.21 -3.03
C ALA A 192 9.39 16.48 -3.39
N VAL A 193 9.50 15.40 -4.14
CA VAL A 193 8.40 14.49 -4.45
C VAL A 193 8.23 13.51 -3.30
N VAL A 194 6.98 13.32 -2.88
CA VAL A 194 6.58 12.37 -1.84
C VAL A 194 5.54 11.45 -2.42
N VAL A 195 5.69 10.15 -2.15
CA VAL A 195 4.73 9.11 -2.52
C VAL A 195 3.99 8.65 -1.27
N GLU A 196 2.67 8.60 -1.35
CA GLU A 196 1.82 8.23 -0.22
C GLU A 196 0.49 7.63 -0.70
N SER A 197 -0.14 6.83 0.16
CA SER A 197 -1.57 6.54 0.03
C SER A 197 -2.36 7.33 1.05
N ALA A 198 -3.19 8.27 0.60
CA ALA A 198 -3.96 9.16 1.48
C ALA A 198 -5.37 9.42 0.94
N SER A 199 -6.38 9.36 1.83
CA SER A 199 -7.77 9.68 1.47
C SER A 199 -7.91 11.09 0.91
N SER A 200 -7.20 12.06 1.48
CA SER A 200 -7.22 13.47 1.08
C SER A 200 -6.62 13.73 -0.32
N LEU A 201 -5.98 12.72 -0.92
CA LEU A 201 -5.41 12.78 -2.27
C LEU A 201 -6.11 11.81 -3.23
N GLY A 202 -7.20 11.15 -2.80
CA GLY A 202 -7.93 10.18 -3.60
C GLY A 202 -7.28 8.79 -3.67
N GLY A 203 -6.19 8.53 -2.93
CA GLY A 203 -5.50 7.24 -2.99
C GLY A 203 -3.98 7.27 -2.91
N LEU A 204 -3.39 6.20 -3.41
CA LEU A 204 -1.97 6.06 -3.71
C LEU A 204 -1.61 6.99 -4.87
N THR A 205 -0.69 7.90 -4.62
CA THR A 205 -0.21 8.89 -5.59
C THR A 205 1.14 9.46 -5.15
N HIS A 206 1.73 10.32 -5.99
CA HIS A 206 2.86 11.15 -5.62
C HIS A 206 2.59 12.62 -5.92
N SER A 207 3.18 13.51 -5.12
CA SER A 207 3.06 14.96 -5.32
C SER A 207 4.27 15.71 -4.77
N THR A 208 4.46 16.94 -5.25
CA THR A 208 5.50 17.83 -4.74
C THR A 208 5.08 18.44 -3.41
N TYR A 209 5.96 18.30 -2.43
CA TYR A 209 5.88 18.89 -1.11
C TYR A 209 6.90 20.01 -0.99
N THR A 210 6.61 21.01 -0.15
CA THR A 210 7.60 22.01 0.27
C THR A 210 7.87 21.86 1.76
N PHE A 211 9.14 21.65 2.13
CA PHE A 211 9.59 21.40 3.49
C PHE A 211 10.21 22.66 4.09
N THR A 212 9.74 23.01 5.28
CA THR A 212 10.31 24.10 6.09
C THR A 212 10.67 23.53 7.44
N ARG A 213 11.94 23.62 7.85
CA ARG A 213 12.34 23.23 9.21
C ARG A 213 11.73 24.21 10.21
N VAL A 214 10.99 23.69 11.19
CA VAL A 214 10.31 24.51 12.23
C VAL A 214 10.73 24.15 13.65
N GLY A 215 11.50 23.07 13.82
CA GLY A 215 12.00 22.65 15.11
C GLY A 215 13.17 21.68 15.01
N ARG A 216 13.55 21.13 16.17
CA ARG A 216 14.53 20.04 16.23
C ARG A 216 13.89 18.78 15.64
N ASN A 217 14.39 18.32 14.50
CA ASN A 217 13.93 17.11 13.80
C ASN A 217 12.48 17.19 13.28
N VAL A 218 11.85 18.37 13.29
CA VAL A 218 10.46 18.58 12.86
C VAL A 218 10.43 19.56 11.69
N PHE A 219 9.71 19.15 10.64
CA PHE A 219 9.48 19.94 9.44
C PHE A 219 7.99 20.21 9.29
N GLN A 220 7.63 21.44 8.97
CA GLN A 220 6.33 21.74 8.40
C GLN A 220 6.40 21.41 6.91
N VAL A 221 5.39 20.72 6.39
CA VAL A 221 5.25 20.42 4.96
C VAL A 221 4.00 21.09 4.41
N ARG A 222 4.15 21.76 3.27
CA ARG A 222 3.02 22.17 2.42
C ARG A 222 2.83 21.12 1.34
N ARG A 223 1.64 20.51 1.32
CA ARG A 223 1.22 19.46 0.39
C ARG A 223 -0.09 19.87 -0.31
N PRO A 224 -0.51 19.19 -1.40
CA PRO A 224 -1.74 19.57 -2.11
C PRO A 224 -2.99 19.63 -1.23
N SER A 225 -3.09 18.77 -0.22
CA SER A 225 -4.23 18.74 0.71
C SER A 225 -4.10 19.68 1.93
N GLY A 226 -3.08 20.56 1.97
CA GLY A 226 -2.88 21.52 3.07
C GLY A 226 -1.50 21.46 3.71
N SER A 227 -1.40 21.87 4.98
CA SER A 227 -0.15 21.88 5.74
C SER A 227 -0.15 20.81 6.83
N SER A 228 1.01 20.24 7.13
CA SER A 228 1.19 19.23 8.19
C SER A 228 2.58 19.34 8.81
N HIS A 229 2.79 18.66 9.93
CA HIS A 229 4.12 18.48 10.52
C HIS A 229 4.57 17.04 10.33
N VAL A 230 5.85 16.86 10.05
CA VAL A 230 6.47 15.55 9.87
C VAL A 230 7.82 15.48 10.55
N ARG A 231 8.19 14.27 10.92
CA ARG A 231 9.58 13.86 11.13
C ARG A 231 10.01 13.06 9.91
N VAL A 232 11.15 13.41 9.33
CA VAL A 232 11.77 12.63 8.25
C VAL A 232 12.76 11.67 8.90
N VAL A 233 12.59 10.37 8.68
CA VAL A 233 13.35 9.32 9.37
C VAL A 233 14.02 8.38 8.40
N LEU A 234 15.27 8.03 8.71
CA LEU A 234 15.98 6.96 8.02
C LEU A 234 15.39 5.61 8.44
N VAL A 235 15.05 4.78 7.45
CA VAL A 235 14.61 3.40 7.68
C VAL A 235 15.78 2.44 7.52
N ARG A 236 15.95 1.57 8.51
CA ARG A 236 16.94 0.48 8.57
C ARG A 236 16.29 -0.80 9.05
#